data_AF-A0AA88Q3N7-F1
#
_entry.id   AF-A0AA88Q3N7-F1
#
_cell.length_a   1.000
_cell.length_b   1.000
_cell.length_c   1.000
_cell.angle_alpha   90.00
_cell.angle_beta   90.00
_cell.angle_gamma   90.00
#
_symmetry.space_group_name_H-M   'P 1'
#
loop_
_entity.id
_entity.type
_entity.pdbx_description
1 polymer ?
#
loop_
_entity_poly.entity_id
_entity_poly.type
_entity_poly.pdbx_seq_one_letter_code
_entity_poly.pdbx_strand_id
1 'polypeptide(L)'
;MAESNRTTEAAELVLCNNEANIYDCNQSDPLGSQSPIPLTDAWLVPVFFTLIMIVGLVGNSLVIYVVVKNQQMKTVTNLYIVNLATTDILFLVCCVPFTATLYTLPSWIFGDVMCRLVNYLQQVTAQATCITLSAMSVDRFYVTVYPLQSLRHRTPQMALSVCTTIWICSLLLSVPIALYQHTESSFWFGPQTYCTEAFPSLIHKRAYILYSFLAVYLLPLITICMCYTFMLKRMAQATVEPVNGCNQLQTPAERAEAVRTRVSRMVVVMVLLFLLCWGPIQILILLQAFCPEDVSHSYTLYKLKIWAHCMSYSNSSINPVIYAFMGANFRKAFRSVFPLIFKRKPHAGIHTMPGRAGGLGGFAQITDCLYIGNSKTASDSSVLQSLNITCIINVTQDASNTNIPSIDYMQVPISDDPESRLCDYFDMVADKIQHVSDEHGHVLLHCNAGVSRSATLCLGYLIKHRRLTLAEAHTLIKSHRPIVRPNSGFWRQLIEYEHKLHGKNTVSMMNSAVGLIPDLYERETRGLIPL
;
A
#
# COMPACT_ATOMS: atom_id res chain seq x y z
N MET A 1 -9.73 12.66 -58.69
CA MET A 1 -10.48 11.40 -58.71
C MET A 1 -9.49 10.30 -58.41
N ALA A 2 -9.63 9.69 -57.22
CA ALA A 2 -9.02 8.48 -56.66
C ALA A 2 -7.49 8.25 -56.77
N GLU A 3 -6.68 8.22 -55.70
CA GLU A 3 -6.53 7.14 -54.66
C GLU A 3 -6.05 5.79 -55.28
N SER A 4 -5.07 5.03 -54.77
CA SER A 4 -4.57 4.89 -53.40
C SER A 4 -3.33 3.95 -53.36
N ASN A 5 -2.58 4.03 -52.26
CA ASN A 5 -1.77 2.99 -51.61
C ASN A 5 -0.41 2.53 -52.21
N ARG A 6 0.65 3.13 -51.66
CA ARG A 6 1.91 2.44 -51.35
C ARG A 6 2.52 3.03 -50.05
N THR A 7 1.90 2.70 -48.93
CA THR A 7 2.37 3.04 -47.57
C THR A 7 2.42 1.75 -46.76
N THR A 8 3.47 0.95 -46.94
CA THR A 8 3.90 -0.15 -46.04
C THR A 8 5.18 -0.79 -46.56
N GLU A 9 6.30 -0.06 -46.52
CA GLU A 9 7.63 -0.66 -46.67
C GLU A 9 8.61 -0.23 -45.56
N ALA A 10 8.17 0.52 -44.54
CA ALA A 10 9.06 1.13 -43.53
C ALA A 10 9.54 0.20 -42.41
N ALA A 11 9.22 -1.08 -42.45
CA ALA A 11 9.65 -2.04 -41.45
C ALA A 11 10.27 -3.34 -42.03
N GLU A 12 10.33 -3.48 -43.36
CA GLU A 12 10.86 -4.69 -44.01
C GLU A 12 11.73 -4.31 -45.21
N LEU A 13 13.03 -4.07 -44.97
CA LEU A 13 14.10 -4.39 -45.93
C LEU A 13 15.46 -4.32 -45.23
N VAL A 14 15.65 -5.23 -44.28
CA VAL A 14 16.96 -5.85 -44.08
C VAL A 14 17.04 -7.01 -45.07
N LEU A 15 18.05 -6.96 -45.95
CA LEU A 15 18.49 -7.94 -46.96
C LEU A 15 17.84 -7.91 -48.35
N CYS A 16 18.53 -7.25 -49.29
CA CYS A 16 18.93 -7.94 -50.52
C CYS A 16 20.47 -7.99 -50.57
N ASN A 17 20.99 -9.21 -50.68
CA ASN A 17 22.39 -9.62 -50.66
C ASN A 17 23.27 -8.90 -51.69
N ASN A 18 24.54 -8.71 -51.32
CA ASN A 18 25.65 -8.69 -52.28
C ASN A 18 25.84 -10.09 -52.86
N GLU A 19 26.02 -10.16 -54.18
CA GLU A 19 26.42 -11.31 -55.01
C GLU A 19 25.34 -12.35 -55.35
N ALA A 20 24.56 -12.09 -56.40
CA ALA A 20 24.31 -13.04 -57.49
C ALA A 20 23.68 -12.33 -58.71
N ASN A 21 24.47 -12.21 -59.77
CA ASN A 21 24.11 -12.18 -61.19
C ASN A 21 22.88 -11.38 -61.67
N ILE A 22 23.20 -10.37 -62.48
CA ILE A 22 22.45 -9.94 -63.66
C ILE A 22 21.84 -11.18 -64.35
N TYR A 23 20.50 -11.24 -64.50
CA TYR A 23 19.70 -11.71 -65.65
C TYR A 23 18.25 -12.05 -65.22
N ASP A 24 17.29 -11.60 -66.03
CA ASP A 24 15.85 -11.96 -66.09
C ASP A 24 14.84 -11.39 -65.07
N CYS A 25 14.36 -10.17 -65.37
CA CYS A 25 12.98 -9.76 -65.07
C CYS A 25 12.12 -9.89 -66.34
N ASN A 26 11.53 -11.07 -66.57
CA ASN A 26 10.39 -11.20 -67.47
C ASN A 26 9.59 -12.47 -67.15
N GLN A 27 8.76 -12.40 -66.11
CA GLN A 27 7.54 -13.21 -66.08
C GLN A 27 6.50 -12.59 -65.15
N SER A 28 5.42 -12.15 -65.80
CA SER A 28 4.16 -11.68 -65.25
C SER A 28 3.37 -12.83 -64.63
N ASP A 29 3.03 -12.72 -63.35
CA ASP A 29 1.91 -13.45 -62.74
C ASP A 29 1.03 -12.48 -61.91
N PRO A 30 -0.30 -12.65 -61.88
CA PRO A 30 -1.24 -11.59 -61.52
C PRO A 30 -1.47 -11.49 -60.00
N LEU A 31 -1.65 -10.24 -59.55
CA LEU A 31 -2.01 -9.78 -58.21
C LEU A 31 -2.92 -10.76 -57.43
N GLY A 32 -2.34 -11.44 -56.44
CA GLY A 32 -3.07 -11.81 -55.22
C GLY A 32 -3.25 -10.56 -54.36
N SER A 33 -4.51 -10.14 -54.16
CA SER A 33 -4.89 -9.01 -53.32
C SER A 33 -4.43 -9.20 -51.87
N GLN A 34 -3.23 -8.72 -51.53
CA GLN A 34 -2.84 -8.51 -50.14
C GLN A 34 -3.52 -7.22 -49.66
N SER A 35 -4.48 -7.37 -48.75
CA SER A 35 -5.07 -6.27 -47.99
C SER A 35 -3.98 -5.39 -47.36
N PRO A 36 -4.13 -4.05 -47.34
CA PRO A 36 -3.13 -3.16 -46.75
C PRO A 36 -2.89 -3.54 -45.28
N ILE A 37 -1.62 -3.72 -44.91
CA ILE A 37 -1.24 -4.07 -43.55
C ILE A 37 -1.77 -2.96 -42.63
N PRO A 38 -2.65 -3.27 -41.67
CA PRO A 38 -3.25 -2.22 -40.86
C PRO A 38 -2.18 -1.56 -39.98
N LEU A 39 -2.02 -0.24 -40.11
CA LEU A 39 -1.21 0.62 -39.22
C LEU A 39 -1.84 0.74 -37.81
N THR A 40 -2.43 -0.33 -37.30
CA THR A 40 -3.11 -0.38 -36.00
C THR A 40 -2.19 0.03 -34.86
N ASP A 41 -0.89 -0.29 -34.97
CA ASP A 41 0.07 -0.06 -33.90
C ASP A 41 0.32 1.43 -33.66
N ALA A 42 0.29 2.24 -34.73
CA ALA A 42 0.50 3.69 -34.70
C ALA A 42 -0.61 4.43 -33.94
N TRP A 43 -1.77 3.81 -33.73
CA TRP A 43 -2.89 4.39 -32.98
C TRP A 43 -3.11 3.67 -31.65
N LEU A 44 -3.05 2.34 -31.66
CA LEU A 44 -3.34 1.51 -30.50
C LEU A 44 -2.29 1.68 -29.40
N VAL A 45 -1.00 1.67 -29.75
CA VAL A 45 0.10 1.75 -28.78
C VAL A 45 0.13 3.12 -28.07
N PRO A 46 0.04 4.27 -28.76
CA PRO A 46 0.00 5.57 -28.09
C PRO A 46 -1.23 5.77 -27.21
N VAL A 47 -2.40 5.28 -27.61
CA VAL A 47 -3.62 5.31 -26.77
C VAL A 47 -3.41 4.50 -25.50
N PHE A 48 -2.81 3.31 -25.61
CA PHE A 48 -2.48 2.48 -24.46
C PHE A 48 -1.45 3.15 -23.53
N PHE A 49 -0.40 3.76 -24.08
CA PHE A 49 0.60 4.50 -23.30
C PHE A 49 0.01 5.73 -22.60
N THR A 50 -0.94 6.41 -23.25
CA THR A 50 -1.69 7.52 -22.64
C THR A 50 -2.50 7.03 -21.44
N LEU A 51 -3.15 5.87 -21.55
CA LEU A 51 -3.87 5.25 -20.44
C LEU A 51 -2.93 4.89 -19.27
N ILE A 52 -1.79 4.24 -19.57
CA ILE A 52 -0.74 3.91 -18.58
C ILE A 52 -0.29 5.18 -17.86
N MET A 53 -0.03 6.26 -18.60
CA MET A 53 0.39 7.54 -18.05
C MET A 53 -0.66 8.14 -17.11
N ILE A 54 -1.94 8.19 -17.52
CA ILE A 54 -3.02 8.72 -16.68
C ILE A 54 -3.17 7.90 -15.39
N VAL A 55 -3.30 6.57 -15.53
CA VAL A 55 -3.50 5.67 -14.38
C VAL A 55 -2.31 5.72 -13.45
N GLY A 56 -1.10 5.67 -14.00
CA GLY A 56 0.14 5.67 -13.25
C GLY A 56 0.40 7.00 -12.54
N LEU A 57 0.20 8.15 -13.20
CA LEU A 57 0.41 9.45 -12.57
C LEU A 57 -0.60 9.72 -11.45
N VAL A 58 -1.88 9.45 -11.69
CA VAL A 58 -2.93 9.61 -10.67
C VAL A 58 -2.67 8.67 -9.49
N GLY A 59 -2.41 7.39 -9.78
CA GLY A 59 -2.21 6.36 -8.76
C GLY A 59 -0.96 6.62 -7.90
N ASN A 60 0.20 6.83 -8.52
CA ASN A 60 1.46 7.02 -7.80
C ASN A 60 1.48 8.35 -7.03
N SER A 61 0.93 9.43 -7.59
CA SER A 61 0.83 10.72 -6.89
C SER A 61 -0.06 10.61 -5.65
N LEU A 62 -1.17 9.88 -5.75
CA LEU A 62 -2.07 9.64 -4.63
C LEU A 62 -1.43 8.78 -3.54
N VAL A 63 -0.64 7.77 -3.90
CA VAL A 63 0.14 6.97 -2.95
C VAL A 63 1.09 7.87 -2.15
N ILE A 64 1.85 8.73 -2.81
CA ILE A 64 2.74 9.70 -2.15
C ILE A 64 1.93 10.63 -1.23
N TYR A 65 0.85 11.21 -1.74
CA TYR A 65 -0.01 12.13 -0.98
C TYR A 65 -0.54 11.50 0.31
N VAL A 66 -1.09 10.28 0.24
CA VAL A 66 -1.66 9.57 1.38
C VAL A 66 -0.60 9.28 2.45
N VAL A 67 0.59 8.87 2.04
CA VAL A 67 1.68 8.56 2.97
C VAL A 67 2.24 9.82 3.64
N VAL A 68 2.41 10.91 2.89
CA VAL A 68 2.93 12.17 3.41
C VAL A 68 1.96 12.83 4.38
N LYS A 69 0.67 12.86 4.04
CA LYS A 69 -0.38 13.52 4.83
C LYS A 69 -0.70 12.76 6.11
N ASN A 70 -0.68 11.42 6.10
CA ASN A 70 -1.03 10.63 7.26
C ASN A 70 0.21 10.21 8.06
N GLN A 71 0.42 10.85 9.21
CA GLN A 71 1.57 10.59 10.08
C GLN A 71 1.64 9.12 10.55
N GLN A 72 0.50 8.45 10.71
CA GLN A 72 0.43 7.01 11.06
C GLN A 72 0.88 6.09 9.92
N MET A 73 0.97 6.60 8.69
CA MET A 73 1.42 5.85 7.52
C MET A 73 2.92 6.03 7.24
N LYS A 74 3.66 6.79 8.06
CA LYS A 74 5.12 6.98 7.89
C LYS A 74 5.91 5.79 8.47
N THR A 75 5.72 4.62 7.87
CA THR A 75 6.40 3.36 8.25
C THR A 75 7.47 2.99 7.24
N VAL A 76 8.42 2.12 7.62
CA VAL A 76 9.51 1.66 6.75
C VAL A 76 9.02 1.05 5.43
N THR A 77 7.99 0.20 5.41
CA THR A 77 7.47 -0.34 4.12
C THR A 77 6.90 0.78 3.27
N ASN A 78 6.22 1.75 3.88
CA ASN A 78 5.61 2.84 3.16
C ASN A 78 6.65 3.81 2.57
N LEU A 79 7.88 3.88 3.13
CA LEU A 79 9.01 4.57 2.50
C LEU A 79 9.43 3.89 1.20
N TYR A 80 9.52 2.56 1.16
CA TYR A 80 9.80 1.84 -0.09
C TYR A 80 8.69 2.03 -1.13
N ILE A 81 7.42 2.08 -0.69
CA ILE A 81 6.27 2.36 -1.57
C ILE A 81 6.37 3.78 -2.16
N VAL A 82 6.78 4.77 -1.36
CA VAL A 82 7.02 6.14 -1.85
C VAL A 82 8.20 6.19 -2.82
N ASN A 83 9.29 5.45 -2.54
CA ASN A 83 10.42 5.34 -3.47
C ASN A 83 9.97 4.77 -4.81
N LEU A 84 9.20 3.67 -4.80
CA LEU A 84 8.66 3.07 -6.01
C LEU A 84 7.72 4.02 -6.78
N ALA A 85 6.83 4.72 -6.07
CA ALA A 85 5.95 5.71 -6.70
C ALA A 85 6.75 6.86 -7.34
N THR A 86 7.90 7.22 -6.76
CA THR A 86 8.80 8.25 -7.29
C THR A 86 9.51 7.76 -8.57
N THR A 87 10.02 6.53 -8.59
CA THR A 87 10.65 5.95 -9.80
C THR A 87 9.63 5.81 -10.94
N ASP A 88 8.41 5.37 -10.61
CA ASP A 88 7.32 5.21 -11.57
C ASP A 88 6.88 6.56 -12.15
N ILE A 89 6.70 7.61 -11.34
CA ILE A 89 6.36 8.96 -11.86
C ILE A 89 7.45 9.47 -12.79
N LEU A 90 8.72 9.34 -12.40
CA LEU A 90 9.84 9.77 -13.24
C LEU A 90 9.84 9.04 -14.60
N PHE A 91 9.63 7.73 -14.60
CA PHE A 91 9.50 6.93 -15.82
C PHE A 91 8.30 7.38 -16.69
N LEU A 92 7.13 7.56 -16.07
CA LEU A 92 5.90 7.94 -16.77
C LEU A 92 6.00 9.32 -17.43
N VAL A 93 6.60 10.30 -16.76
CA VAL A 93 6.74 11.66 -17.29
C VAL A 93 7.86 11.75 -18.32
N CYS A 94 9.02 11.15 -18.03
CA CYS A 94 10.23 11.37 -18.84
C CYS A 94 10.44 10.35 -19.95
N CYS A 95 9.78 9.20 -19.94
CA CYS A 95 10.04 8.12 -20.91
C CYS A 95 8.82 7.83 -21.78
N VAL A 96 7.67 7.54 -21.16
CA VAL A 96 6.46 7.08 -21.85
C VAL A 96 5.98 7.97 -23.01
N PRO A 97 5.87 9.31 -22.88
CA PRO A 97 5.41 10.15 -23.99
C PRO A 97 6.39 10.12 -25.17
N PHE A 98 7.69 10.10 -24.92
CA PHE A 98 8.71 10.03 -25.97
C PHE A 98 8.69 8.67 -26.66
N THR A 99 8.58 7.58 -25.90
CA THR A 99 8.44 6.24 -26.48
C THR A 99 7.16 6.11 -27.29
N ALA A 100 6.04 6.72 -26.87
CA ALA A 100 4.79 6.71 -27.65
C ALA A 100 4.98 7.33 -29.04
N THR A 101 5.77 8.40 -29.14
CA THR A 101 6.01 9.07 -30.43
C THR A 101 6.84 8.23 -31.41
N LEU A 102 7.60 7.24 -30.94
CA LEU A 102 8.32 6.30 -31.81
C LEU A 102 7.37 5.42 -32.63
N TYR A 103 6.11 5.28 -32.21
CA TYR A 103 5.09 4.53 -32.93
C TYR A 103 4.27 5.40 -33.89
N THR A 104 4.27 6.73 -33.71
CA THR A 104 3.51 7.66 -34.55
C THR A 104 4.38 8.38 -35.58
N LEU A 105 5.63 8.67 -35.22
CA LEU A 105 6.56 9.39 -36.06
C LEU A 105 7.56 8.42 -36.70
N PRO A 106 7.87 8.60 -37.99
CA PRO A 106 8.88 7.79 -38.67
C PRO A 106 10.31 8.15 -38.20
N SER A 107 10.52 9.33 -37.61
CA SER A 107 11.82 9.83 -37.20
C SER A 107 11.86 10.40 -35.78
N TRP A 108 13.03 10.35 -35.16
CA TRP A 108 13.33 10.98 -33.88
C TRP A 108 13.58 12.48 -34.06
N ILE A 109 12.63 13.30 -33.58
CA ILE A 109 12.66 14.77 -33.77
C ILE A 109 13.19 15.55 -32.56
N PHE A 110 13.50 14.90 -31.44
CA PHE A 110 13.83 15.58 -30.18
C PHE A 110 15.33 15.90 -30.01
N GLY A 111 16.15 15.55 -31.00
CA GLY A 111 17.60 15.76 -30.99
C GLY A 111 18.39 14.77 -30.13
N ASP A 112 19.71 14.85 -30.21
CA ASP A 112 20.64 13.89 -29.60
C ASP A 112 20.58 13.87 -28.06
N VAL A 113 20.48 15.05 -27.45
CA VAL A 113 20.41 15.18 -25.98
C VAL A 113 19.21 14.44 -25.41
N MET A 114 18.03 14.57 -26.03
CA MET A 114 16.84 13.86 -25.58
C MET A 114 16.93 12.36 -25.87
N CYS A 115 17.55 11.94 -26.98
CA CYS A 115 17.78 10.52 -27.29
C CYS A 115 18.58 9.84 -26.18
N ARG A 116 19.66 10.47 -25.73
CA ARG A 116 20.46 9.99 -24.59
C ARG A 116 19.70 10.04 -23.28
N LEU A 117 19.08 11.19 -22.96
CA LEU A 117 18.43 11.42 -21.68
C LEU A 117 17.26 10.47 -21.44
N VAL A 118 16.38 10.31 -22.44
CA VAL A 118 15.18 9.44 -22.33
C VAL A 118 15.60 7.99 -22.11
N ASN A 119 16.53 7.47 -22.92
CA ASN A 119 16.99 6.09 -22.79
C ASN A 119 17.78 5.87 -21.49
N TYR A 120 18.58 6.85 -21.07
CA TYR A 120 19.29 6.79 -19.78
C TYR A 120 18.31 6.76 -18.61
N LEU A 121 17.34 7.68 -18.56
CA LEU A 121 16.33 7.72 -17.50
C LEU A 121 15.44 6.47 -17.52
N GLN A 122 15.11 5.94 -18.70
CA GLN A 122 14.39 4.68 -18.85
C GLN A 122 15.16 3.54 -18.16
N GLN A 123 16.47 3.44 -18.37
CA GLN A 123 17.28 2.40 -17.73
C GLN A 123 17.43 2.61 -16.22
N VAL A 124 17.70 3.85 -15.77
CA VAL A 124 17.83 4.19 -14.35
C VAL A 124 16.55 3.87 -13.59
N THR A 125 15.39 4.30 -14.10
CA THR A 125 14.09 4.08 -13.45
C THR A 125 13.67 2.62 -13.47
N ALA A 126 13.94 1.89 -14.56
CA ALA A 126 13.74 0.44 -14.63
C ALA A 126 14.56 -0.30 -13.55
N GLN A 127 15.87 -0.02 -13.46
CA GLN A 127 16.75 -0.61 -12.45
C GLN A 127 16.28 -0.28 -11.04
N ALA A 128 16.02 1.00 -10.76
CA ALA A 128 15.60 1.45 -9.43
C ALA A 128 14.28 0.79 -9.00
N THR A 129 13.33 0.64 -9.93
CA THR A 129 12.05 -0.04 -9.70
C THR A 129 12.27 -1.52 -9.36
N CYS A 130 13.04 -2.25 -10.16
CA CYS A 130 13.31 -3.68 -9.92
C CYS A 130 14.04 -3.92 -8.59
N ILE A 131 15.08 -3.15 -8.28
CA ILE A 131 15.80 -3.27 -7.02
C ILE A 131 14.88 -2.90 -5.84
N THR A 132 14.01 -1.89 -5.99
CA THR A 132 13.02 -1.54 -4.96
C THR A 132 12.03 -2.67 -4.72
N LEU A 133 11.53 -3.33 -5.76
CA LEU A 133 10.63 -4.49 -5.63
C LEU A 133 11.32 -5.67 -4.93
N SER A 134 12.59 -5.91 -5.20
CA SER A 134 13.40 -6.89 -4.46
C SER A 134 13.57 -6.49 -3.00
N ALA A 135 13.93 -5.24 -2.71
CA ALA A 135 14.07 -4.74 -1.34
C ALA A 135 12.76 -4.82 -0.55
N MET A 136 11.62 -4.52 -1.19
CA MET A 136 10.29 -4.70 -0.61
C MET A 136 10.01 -6.18 -0.29
N SER A 137 10.43 -7.10 -1.16
CA SER A 137 10.27 -8.54 -0.94
C SER A 137 11.13 -9.02 0.23
N VAL A 138 12.36 -8.51 0.36
CA VAL A 138 13.25 -8.77 1.50
C VAL A 138 12.69 -8.18 2.80
N ASP A 139 12.18 -6.94 2.80
CA ASP A 139 11.51 -6.32 3.96
C ASP A 139 10.35 -7.21 4.46
N ARG A 140 9.53 -7.71 3.53
CA ARG A 140 8.41 -8.60 3.85
C ARG A 140 8.86 -9.97 4.36
N PHE A 141 9.87 -10.56 3.74
CA PHE A 141 10.49 -11.79 4.22
C PHE A 141 11.03 -11.62 5.64
N TYR A 142 11.78 -10.54 5.90
CA TYR A 142 12.41 -10.29 7.18
C TYR A 142 11.39 -10.10 8.31
N VAL A 143 10.32 -9.32 8.08
CA VAL A 143 9.22 -9.14 9.04
C VAL A 143 8.48 -10.46 9.31
N THR A 144 8.31 -11.30 8.29
CA THR A 144 7.54 -12.55 8.43
C THR A 144 8.35 -13.66 9.11
N VAL A 145 9.65 -13.75 8.81
CA VAL A 145 10.52 -14.83 9.31
C VAL A 145 11.22 -14.47 10.62
N TYR A 146 11.54 -13.19 10.85
CA TYR A 146 12.27 -12.71 12.02
C TYR A 146 11.54 -11.55 12.74
N PRO A 147 10.32 -11.77 13.25
CA PRO A 147 9.47 -10.69 13.78
C PRO A 147 10.15 -9.89 14.90
N LEU A 148 10.75 -10.55 15.90
CA LEU A 148 11.40 -9.88 17.03
C LEU A 148 12.65 -9.07 16.64
N GLN A 149 13.43 -9.55 15.67
CA GLN A 149 14.61 -8.82 15.19
C GLN A 149 14.20 -7.63 14.32
N SER A 150 13.10 -7.77 13.58
CA SER A 150 12.54 -6.71 12.75
C SER A 150 12.12 -5.48 13.56
N LEU A 151 11.65 -5.65 14.80
CA LEU A 151 11.33 -4.52 15.70
C LEU A 151 12.53 -3.63 16.01
N ARG A 152 13.73 -4.22 16.06
CA ARG A 152 14.96 -3.52 16.45
C ARG A 152 15.75 -2.95 15.26
N HIS A 153 15.82 -3.68 14.15
CA HIS A 153 16.67 -3.31 13.01
C HIS A 153 15.97 -2.47 11.95
N ARG A 154 14.63 -2.47 11.95
CA ARG A 154 13.84 -1.84 10.89
C ARG A 154 13.56 -0.37 11.20
N THR A 155 14.58 0.46 11.00
CA THR A 155 14.49 1.90 11.22
C THR A 155 14.20 2.68 9.93
N PRO A 156 13.52 3.84 10.00
CA PRO A 156 13.34 4.73 8.85
C PRO A 156 14.66 5.18 8.22
N GLN A 157 15.71 5.34 9.02
CA GLN A 157 17.05 5.73 8.55
C GLN A 157 17.68 4.63 7.69
N MET A 158 17.56 3.37 8.09
CA MET A 158 18.03 2.23 7.28
C MET A 158 17.28 2.17 5.95
N ALA A 159 15.95 2.33 5.97
CA ALA A 159 15.14 2.33 4.76
C ALA A 159 15.52 3.47 3.80
N LEU A 160 15.77 4.67 4.33
CA LEU A 160 16.24 5.81 3.55
C LEU A 160 17.63 5.55 2.96
N SER A 161 18.56 4.98 3.74
CA SER A 161 19.88 4.58 3.27
C SER A 161 19.81 3.57 2.11
N VAL A 162 18.94 2.56 2.23
CA VAL A 162 18.68 1.60 1.15
C VAL A 162 18.14 2.32 -0.09
N CYS A 163 17.14 3.19 0.04
CA CYS A 163 16.59 3.94 -1.10
C CYS A 163 17.66 4.81 -1.78
N THR A 164 18.46 5.55 -1.02
CA THR A 164 19.56 6.36 -1.56
C THR A 164 20.60 5.49 -2.28
N THR A 165 20.93 4.33 -1.72
CA THR A 165 21.86 3.37 -2.37
C THR A 165 21.30 2.87 -3.69
N ILE A 166 20.01 2.55 -3.75
CA ILE A 166 19.33 2.15 -4.99
C ILE A 166 19.51 3.23 -6.07
N TRP A 167 19.22 4.49 -5.75
CA TRP A 167 19.39 5.59 -6.69
C TRP A 167 20.82 5.76 -7.17
N ILE A 168 21.79 5.77 -6.26
CA ILE A 168 23.22 5.92 -6.61
C ILE A 168 23.65 4.76 -7.53
N CYS A 169 23.34 3.52 -7.16
CA CYS A 169 23.69 2.35 -7.97
C CYS A 169 23.02 2.40 -9.34
N SER A 170 21.72 2.70 -9.43
CA SER A 170 21.00 2.77 -10.71
C SER A 170 21.52 3.89 -11.61
N LEU A 171 21.86 5.06 -11.06
CA LEU A 171 22.45 6.17 -11.80
C LEU A 171 23.83 5.80 -12.36
N LEU A 172 24.70 5.21 -11.55
CA LEU A 172 26.06 4.85 -11.94
C LEU A 172 26.09 3.70 -12.95
N LEU A 173 25.30 2.65 -12.71
CA LEU A 173 25.32 1.46 -13.55
C LEU A 173 24.64 1.67 -14.91
N SER A 174 23.81 2.70 -15.05
CA SER A 174 23.15 3.05 -16.32
C SER A 174 23.99 3.97 -17.22
N VAL A 175 25.15 4.46 -16.77
CA VAL A 175 26.02 5.39 -17.52
C VAL A 175 26.33 4.93 -18.95
N PRO A 176 26.58 3.64 -19.25
CA PRO A 176 26.84 3.20 -20.62
C PRO A 176 25.76 3.59 -21.63
N ILE A 177 24.48 3.66 -21.22
CA ILE A 177 23.40 4.11 -22.11
C ILE A 177 23.57 5.57 -22.52
N ALA A 178 23.94 6.45 -21.59
CA ALA A 178 24.16 7.86 -21.90
C ALA A 178 25.36 8.07 -22.85
N LEU A 179 26.35 7.19 -22.77
CA LEU A 179 27.55 7.24 -23.60
C LEU A 179 27.32 6.68 -25.02
N TYR A 180 26.62 5.56 -25.12
CA TYR A 180 26.50 4.80 -26.37
C TYR A 180 25.17 4.98 -27.10
N GLN A 181 24.17 5.65 -26.51
CA GLN A 181 22.98 6.05 -27.26
C GLN A 181 23.28 7.32 -28.05
N HIS A 182 22.95 7.33 -29.34
CA HIS A 182 23.13 8.51 -30.19
C HIS A 182 22.06 8.58 -31.28
N THR A 183 21.84 9.77 -31.83
CA THR A 183 21.10 9.91 -33.09
C THR A 183 21.98 9.61 -34.29
N GLU A 184 21.52 8.70 -35.16
CA GLU A 184 22.11 8.43 -36.47
C GLU A 184 21.13 8.85 -37.58
N SER A 185 21.64 9.39 -38.68
CA SER A 185 20.83 9.76 -39.83
C SER A 185 21.00 8.72 -40.93
N SER A 186 19.89 8.16 -41.40
CA SER A 186 19.85 7.23 -42.52
C SER A 186 18.86 7.72 -43.58
N PHE A 187 19.11 7.35 -44.83
CA PHE A 187 18.30 7.81 -45.96
C PHE A 187 17.35 6.70 -46.39
N TRP A 188 16.09 6.81 -45.95
CA TRP A 188 15.04 5.85 -46.27
C TRP A 188 13.76 6.60 -46.65
N PHE A 189 13.49 6.70 -47.96
CA PHE A 189 12.50 7.61 -48.56
C PHE A 189 12.62 9.08 -48.10
N GLY A 190 13.84 9.54 -47.82
CA GLY A 190 14.16 10.88 -47.32
C GLY A 190 15.16 10.83 -46.15
N PRO A 191 15.70 11.98 -45.70
CA PRO A 191 16.56 12.02 -44.53
C PRO A 191 15.75 11.73 -43.26
N GLN A 192 16.03 10.58 -42.62
CA GLN A 192 15.42 10.21 -41.34
C GLN A 192 16.49 10.08 -40.26
N THR A 193 16.18 10.56 -39.06
CA THR A 193 17.05 10.47 -37.89
C THR A 193 16.47 9.45 -36.94
N TYR A 194 17.28 8.47 -36.52
CA TYR A 194 16.92 7.40 -35.60
C TYR A 194 17.75 7.51 -34.33
N CYS A 195 17.14 7.21 -33.18
CA CYS A 195 17.85 7.09 -31.91
C CYS A 195 18.28 5.63 -31.73
N THR A 196 19.58 5.34 -31.85
CA THR A 196 20.12 3.98 -31.89
C THR A 196 21.26 3.79 -30.89
N GLU A 197 21.54 2.52 -30.59
CA GLU A 197 22.63 2.10 -29.72
C GLU A 197 23.91 1.86 -30.53
N ALA A 198 24.95 2.67 -30.27
CA ALA A 198 26.25 2.63 -30.93
C ALA A 198 27.35 2.15 -29.97
N PHE A 199 27.28 0.86 -29.58
CA PHE A 199 28.32 0.25 -28.74
C PHE A 199 29.62 0.03 -29.54
N PRO A 200 30.82 0.12 -28.90
CA PRO A 200 32.11 0.02 -29.60
C PRO A 200 32.35 -1.32 -30.30
N SER A 201 31.73 -2.39 -29.81
CA SER A 201 31.74 -3.69 -30.48
C SER A 201 30.51 -4.52 -30.12
N LEU A 202 30.22 -5.53 -30.94
CA LEU A 202 29.14 -6.48 -30.69
C LEU A 202 29.30 -7.22 -29.35
N ILE A 203 30.54 -7.45 -28.91
CA ILE A 203 30.84 -8.07 -27.60
C ILE A 203 30.38 -7.15 -26.48
N HIS A 204 30.69 -5.85 -26.55
CA HIS A 204 30.25 -4.88 -25.54
C HIS A 204 28.72 -4.77 -25.50
N LYS A 205 28.07 -4.74 -26.67
CA LYS A 205 26.60 -4.74 -26.79
C LYS A 205 25.99 -5.98 -26.11
N ARG A 206 26.45 -7.19 -26.48
CA ARG A 206 25.97 -8.45 -25.90
C ARG A 206 26.25 -8.55 -24.40
N ALA A 207 27.43 -8.12 -23.96
CA ALA A 207 27.78 -8.08 -22.54
C ALA A 207 26.85 -7.14 -21.76
N TYR A 208 26.54 -5.97 -22.31
CA TYR A 208 25.61 -5.03 -21.70
C TYR A 208 24.18 -5.57 -21.62
N ILE A 209 23.71 -6.22 -22.69
CA ILE A 209 22.39 -6.87 -22.72
C ILE A 209 22.32 -7.98 -21.67
N LEU A 210 23.34 -8.84 -21.57
CA LEU A 210 23.42 -9.88 -20.53
C LEU A 210 23.44 -9.28 -19.12
N TYR A 211 24.26 -8.23 -18.91
CA TYR A 211 24.29 -7.52 -17.65
C TYR A 211 22.90 -6.96 -17.27
N SER A 212 22.22 -6.31 -18.22
CA SER A 212 20.89 -5.74 -18.00
C SER A 212 19.86 -6.82 -17.69
N PHE A 213 19.90 -7.95 -18.40
CA PHE A 213 19.07 -9.11 -18.11
C PHE A 213 19.31 -9.65 -16.68
N LEU A 214 20.57 -9.77 -16.27
CA LEU A 214 20.91 -10.23 -14.92
C LEU A 214 20.45 -9.25 -13.84
N ALA A 215 20.74 -7.96 -14.02
CA ALA A 215 20.51 -6.93 -13.01
C ALA A 215 19.04 -6.52 -12.89
N VAL A 216 18.32 -6.38 -14.01
CA VAL A 216 16.94 -5.88 -14.04
C VAL A 216 15.92 -7.01 -13.90
N TYR A 217 16.27 -8.24 -14.30
CA TYR A 217 15.33 -9.36 -14.33
C TYR A 217 15.77 -10.55 -13.47
N LEU A 218 16.88 -11.21 -13.78
CA LEU A 218 17.20 -12.50 -13.17
C LEU A 218 17.49 -12.40 -11.66
N LEU A 219 18.37 -11.47 -11.24
CA LEU A 219 18.70 -11.28 -9.82
C LEU A 219 17.46 -10.84 -9.02
N PRO A 220 16.69 -9.82 -9.45
CA PRO A 220 15.43 -9.48 -8.79
C PRO A 220 14.48 -10.66 -8.69
N LEU A 221 14.28 -11.42 -9.78
CA LEU A 221 13.40 -12.57 -9.81
C LEU A 221 13.86 -13.66 -8.83
N ILE A 222 15.14 -13.99 -8.81
CA ILE A 222 15.70 -14.98 -7.87
C ILE A 222 15.48 -14.51 -6.43
N THR A 223 15.82 -13.26 -6.11
CA THR A 223 15.63 -12.71 -4.76
C THR A 223 14.15 -12.77 -4.34
N ILE A 224 13.25 -12.34 -5.23
CA ILE A 224 11.81 -12.35 -5.00
C ILE A 224 11.31 -13.79 -4.78
N CYS A 225 11.63 -14.72 -5.69
CA CYS A 225 11.25 -16.13 -5.60
C CYS A 225 11.80 -16.80 -4.33
N MET A 226 13.07 -16.55 -3.98
CA MET A 226 13.69 -17.10 -2.78
C MET A 226 13.03 -16.57 -1.51
N CYS A 227 12.91 -15.25 -1.37
CA CYS A 227 12.25 -14.60 -0.23
C CYS A 227 10.85 -15.17 0.00
N TYR A 228 10.07 -15.31 -1.08
CA TYR A 228 8.70 -15.81 -0.98
C TYR A 228 8.62 -17.32 -0.78
N THR A 229 9.51 -18.11 -1.35
CA THR A 229 9.58 -19.55 -1.08
C THR A 229 9.87 -19.81 0.39
N PHE A 230 10.85 -19.12 0.97
CA PHE A 230 11.15 -19.24 2.40
C PHE A 230 10.03 -18.74 3.28
N MET A 231 9.40 -17.61 2.93
CA MET A 231 8.24 -17.08 3.64
C MET A 231 7.09 -18.10 3.66
N LEU A 232 6.75 -18.69 2.50
CA LEU A 232 5.70 -19.71 2.40
C LEU A 232 6.06 -20.99 3.16
N LYS A 233 7.31 -21.45 3.09
CA LYS A 233 7.80 -22.62 3.86
C LYS A 233 7.71 -22.39 5.36
N ARG A 234 8.11 -21.22 5.87
CA ARG A 234 8.02 -20.88 7.29
C ARG A 234 6.57 -20.81 7.77
N MET A 235 5.68 -20.21 6.96
CA MET A 235 4.25 -20.18 7.27
C MET A 235 3.63 -21.59 7.24
N ALA A 236 4.10 -22.48 6.37
CA ALA A 236 3.67 -23.89 6.34
C ALA A 236 4.19 -24.68 7.55
N GLN A 237 5.44 -24.48 7.97
CA GLN A 237 6.07 -25.17 9.09
C GLN A 237 5.53 -24.74 10.46
N ALA A 238 5.20 -23.45 10.64
CA ALA A 238 4.54 -22.96 11.85
C ALA A 238 3.14 -23.57 12.11
N THR A 239 2.64 -24.38 11.17
CA THR A 239 1.35 -25.09 11.26
C THR A 239 1.50 -26.54 11.76
N VAL A 240 2.72 -27.08 11.86
CA VAL A 240 2.97 -28.53 12.04
C VAL A 240 3.42 -28.92 13.46
N GLU A 241 3.50 -28.00 14.44
CA GLU A 241 3.68 -28.42 15.84
C GLU A 241 2.33 -28.80 16.47
N PRO A 242 2.07 -30.09 16.79
CA PRO A 242 0.85 -30.48 17.47
C PRO A 242 1.06 -30.23 18.96
N VAL A 243 0.45 -29.18 19.49
CA VAL A 243 0.23 -29.10 20.94
C VAL A 243 -0.87 -30.10 21.29
N ASN A 244 -0.47 -31.20 21.93
CA ASN A 244 -1.40 -32.15 22.53
C ASN A 244 -2.20 -31.46 23.65
N GLY A 245 -3.49 -31.18 23.41
CA GLY A 245 -4.38 -30.60 24.41
C GLY A 245 -5.82 -30.44 23.93
N CYS A 246 -6.65 -31.42 24.32
CA CYS A 246 -8.11 -31.57 24.24
C CYS A 246 -9.02 -30.51 23.58
N ASN A 247 -9.78 -31.02 22.61
CA ASN A 247 -11.21 -30.77 22.33
C ASN A 247 -11.73 -29.32 22.42
N GLN A 248 -11.80 -28.63 21.28
CA GLN A 248 -12.96 -27.80 20.93
C GLN A 248 -13.06 -27.60 19.41
N LEU A 249 -14.31 -27.69 18.93
CA LEU A 249 -14.72 -27.91 17.55
C LEU A 249 -14.46 -26.72 16.59
N GLN A 250 -14.16 -27.06 15.34
CA GLN A 250 -14.06 -26.22 14.14
C GLN A 250 -12.79 -25.35 13.98
N THR A 251 -11.71 -26.08 13.65
CA THR A 251 -10.57 -25.76 12.76
C THR A 251 -9.93 -24.35 12.83
N PRO A 252 -9.04 -24.12 13.82
CA PRO A 252 -7.95 -23.14 13.76
C PRO A 252 -7.15 -23.19 12.45
N ALA A 253 -7.12 -24.35 11.79
CA ALA A 253 -6.52 -24.60 10.48
C ALA A 253 -7.15 -23.79 9.33
N GLU A 254 -8.48 -23.62 9.29
CA GLU A 254 -9.18 -22.92 8.20
C GLU A 254 -8.96 -21.39 8.24
N ARG A 255 -8.81 -20.82 9.44
CA ARG A 255 -8.57 -19.37 9.61
C ARG A 255 -7.10 -19.00 9.41
N ALA A 256 -6.16 -19.86 9.84
CA ALA A 256 -4.74 -19.75 9.48
C ALA A 256 -4.57 -19.87 7.95
N GLU A 257 -5.34 -20.75 7.31
CA GLU A 257 -5.40 -20.92 5.86
C GLU A 257 -5.96 -19.70 5.11
N ALA A 258 -6.98 -19.01 5.63
CA ALA A 258 -7.53 -17.79 5.01
C ALA A 258 -6.57 -16.58 5.05
N VAL A 259 -5.84 -16.38 6.15
CA VAL A 259 -4.79 -15.35 6.26
C VAL A 259 -3.57 -15.71 5.42
N ARG A 260 -3.17 -16.99 5.43
CA ARG A 260 -2.16 -17.60 4.54
C ARG A 260 -2.52 -17.36 3.08
N THR A 261 -3.77 -17.57 2.67
CA THR A 261 -4.26 -17.37 1.30
C THR A 261 -4.25 -15.90 0.89
N ARG A 262 -4.55 -14.97 1.80
CA ARG A 262 -4.57 -13.53 1.48
C ARG A 262 -3.16 -12.96 1.29
N VAL A 263 -2.21 -13.32 2.15
CA VAL A 263 -0.80 -12.90 2.06
C VAL A 263 -0.10 -13.63 0.91
N SER A 264 -0.31 -14.94 0.74
CA SER A 264 0.20 -15.68 -0.41
C SER A 264 -0.38 -15.18 -1.71
N ARG A 265 -1.67 -14.82 -1.78
CA ARG A 265 -2.29 -14.22 -2.97
C ARG A 265 -1.70 -12.84 -3.29
N MET A 266 -1.39 -12.00 -2.29
CA MET A 266 -0.72 -10.73 -2.57
C MET A 266 0.65 -10.95 -3.20
N VAL A 267 1.38 -11.92 -2.65
CA VAL A 267 2.73 -12.25 -3.05
C VAL A 267 2.77 -12.92 -4.42
N VAL A 268 1.87 -13.87 -4.69
CA VAL A 268 1.70 -14.49 -6.00
C VAL A 268 1.35 -13.44 -7.04
N VAL A 269 0.46 -12.50 -6.73
CA VAL A 269 0.14 -11.39 -7.64
C VAL A 269 1.37 -10.53 -7.93
N MET A 270 2.18 -10.18 -6.94
CA MET A 270 3.42 -9.40 -7.15
C MET A 270 4.44 -10.16 -8.00
N VAL A 271 4.63 -11.47 -7.77
CA VAL A 271 5.55 -12.32 -8.56
C VAL A 271 5.06 -12.49 -9.99
N LEU A 272 3.78 -12.82 -10.17
CA LEU A 272 3.18 -12.99 -11.49
C LEU A 272 3.23 -11.69 -12.28
N LEU A 273 2.98 -10.54 -11.65
CA LEU A 273 3.10 -9.25 -12.31
C LEU A 273 4.53 -8.96 -12.72
N PHE A 274 5.53 -9.24 -11.87
CA PHE A 274 6.92 -9.08 -12.26
C PHE A 274 7.29 -9.96 -13.46
N LEU A 275 6.89 -11.24 -13.44
CA LEU A 275 7.10 -12.17 -14.55
C LEU A 275 6.40 -11.75 -15.84
N LEU A 276 5.14 -11.33 -15.76
CA LEU A 276 4.33 -10.98 -16.93
C LEU A 276 4.69 -9.60 -17.51
N CYS A 277 5.07 -8.65 -16.66
CA CYS A 277 5.42 -7.30 -17.12
C CYS A 277 6.86 -7.26 -17.63
N TRP A 278 7.83 -7.87 -16.92
CA TRP A 278 9.25 -7.78 -17.29
C TRP A 278 9.77 -8.96 -18.12
N GLY A 279 9.28 -10.17 -17.87
CA GLY A 279 9.82 -11.39 -18.49
C GLY A 279 9.79 -11.38 -20.02
N PRO A 280 8.64 -11.07 -20.67
CA PRO A 280 8.55 -11.09 -22.12
C PRO A 280 9.58 -10.20 -22.82
N ILE A 281 9.74 -8.94 -22.37
CA ILE A 281 10.63 -8.01 -23.05
C ILE A 281 12.09 -8.41 -22.87
N GLN A 282 12.45 -8.90 -21.68
CA GLN A 282 13.82 -9.32 -21.35
C GLN A 282 14.24 -10.55 -22.17
N ILE A 283 13.34 -11.52 -22.32
CA ILE A 283 13.58 -12.71 -23.15
C ILE A 283 13.70 -12.32 -24.62
N LEU A 284 12.82 -11.46 -25.13
CA LEU A 284 12.85 -11.06 -26.54
C LEU A 284 14.08 -10.24 -26.92
N ILE A 285 14.56 -9.35 -26.03
CA ILE A 285 15.82 -8.63 -26.23
C ILE A 285 17.00 -9.62 -26.26
N LEU A 286 17.00 -10.63 -25.39
CA LEU A 286 18.03 -11.66 -25.39
C LEU A 286 18.00 -12.50 -26.67
N LEU A 287 16.81 -12.94 -27.10
CA LEU A 287 16.65 -13.68 -28.35
C LEU A 287 17.15 -12.87 -29.55
N GLN A 288 16.82 -11.58 -29.63
CA GLN A 288 17.30 -10.71 -30.71
C GLN A 288 18.82 -10.52 -30.69
N ALA A 289 19.46 -10.54 -29.52
CA ALA A 289 20.91 -10.34 -29.41
C ALA A 289 21.74 -11.58 -29.78
N PHE A 290 21.16 -12.78 -29.63
CA PHE A 290 21.89 -14.06 -29.73
C PHE A 290 21.39 -15.01 -30.84
N CYS A 291 20.18 -14.82 -31.40
CA CYS A 291 19.68 -15.63 -32.51
C CYS A 291 20.08 -15.06 -33.89
N PRO A 292 20.12 -15.90 -34.95
CA PRO A 292 20.41 -15.48 -36.33
C PRO A 292 19.39 -14.45 -36.88
N GLU A 293 19.84 -13.59 -37.80
CA GLU A 293 19.05 -12.48 -38.36
C GLU A 293 17.70 -12.95 -38.96
N ASP A 294 17.67 -14.11 -39.63
CA ASP A 294 16.46 -14.67 -40.26
C ASP A 294 15.29 -14.89 -39.30
N VAL A 295 15.56 -15.23 -38.03
CA VAL A 295 14.53 -15.41 -36.99
C VAL A 295 14.12 -14.07 -36.37
N SER A 296 15.04 -13.10 -36.36
CA SER A 296 14.85 -11.79 -35.72
C SER A 296 13.90 -10.86 -36.50
N HIS A 297 13.73 -11.09 -37.82
CA HIS A 297 12.91 -10.28 -38.72
C HIS A 297 11.47 -10.80 -38.91
N SER A 298 11.05 -11.84 -38.18
CA SER A 298 9.68 -12.33 -38.28
C SER A 298 8.66 -11.28 -37.82
N TYR A 299 7.64 -11.00 -38.63
CA TYR A 299 6.50 -10.13 -38.30
C TYR A 299 5.84 -10.52 -36.96
N THR A 300 5.75 -11.81 -36.67
CA THR A 300 5.22 -12.35 -35.40
C THR A 300 6.07 -11.92 -34.21
N LEU A 301 7.41 -12.00 -34.33
CA LEU A 301 8.34 -11.62 -33.27
C LEU A 301 8.29 -10.10 -33.01
N TYR A 302 8.15 -9.31 -34.07
CA TYR A 302 7.96 -7.86 -33.98
C TYR A 302 6.69 -7.50 -33.18
N LYS A 303 5.53 -8.08 -33.52
CA LYS A 303 4.28 -7.84 -32.78
C LYS A 303 4.37 -8.31 -31.33
N LEU A 304 5.01 -9.45 -31.09
CA LEU A 304 5.25 -9.97 -29.75
C LEU A 304 6.14 -9.03 -28.93
N LYS A 305 7.15 -8.41 -29.55
CA LYS A 305 8.01 -7.41 -28.92
C LYS A 305 7.26 -6.13 -28.57
N ILE A 306 6.35 -5.65 -29.43
CA ILE A 306 5.49 -4.50 -29.11
C ILE A 306 4.63 -4.81 -27.89
N TRP A 307 3.97 -5.97 -27.87
CA TRP A 307 3.16 -6.40 -26.74
C TRP A 307 4.00 -6.47 -25.46
N ALA A 308 5.18 -7.11 -25.52
CA ALA A 308 6.10 -7.23 -24.40
C ALA A 308 6.58 -5.85 -23.88
N HIS A 309 6.83 -4.91 -24.78
CA HIS A 309 7.20 -3.54 -24.45
C HIS A 309 6.04 -2.80 -23.74
N CYS A 310 4.80 -3.00 -24.20
CA CYS A 310 3.61 -2.46 -23.54
C CYS A 310 3.42 -3.04 -22.13
N MET A 311 3.68 -4.33 -21.96
CA MET A 311 3.58 -5.01 -20.67
C MET A 311 4.63 -4.50 -19.66
N SER A 312 5.86 -4.25 -20.10
CA SER A 312 6.89 -3.71 -19.19
C SER A 312 6.57 -2.31 -18.70
N TYR A 313 5.99 -1.46 -19.55
CA TYR A 313 5.55 -0.11 -19.20
C TYR A 313 4.34 -0.13 -18.26
N SER A 314 3.48 -1.14 -18.39
CA SER A 314 2.30 -1.31 -17.53
C SER A 314 2.69 -1.50 -16.05
N ASN A 315 3.86 -2.07 -15.77
CA ASN A 315 4.38 -2.29 -14.41
C ASN A 315 4.27 -1.04 -13.53
N SER A 316 4.63 0.13 -14.06
CA SER A 316 4.62 1.40 -13.32
C SER A 316 3.22 1.95 -13.03
N SER A 317 2.19 1.49 -13.75
CA SER A 317 0.79 1.92 -13.53
C SER A 317 -0.02 0.94 -12.68
N ILE A 318 0.39 -0.32 -12.61
CA ILE A 318 -0.31 -1.37 -11.86
C ILE A 318 0.03 -1.29 -10.36
N ASN A 319 1.22 -0.81 -9.98
CA ASN A 319 1.67 -0.75 -8.58
C ASN A 319 0.66 -0.05 -7.62
N PRO A 320 0.13 1.15 -7.92
CA PRO A 320 -0.92 1.79 -7.10
C PRO A 320 -2.20 0.97 -6.96
N VAL A 321 -2.60 0.25 -8.01
CA VAL A 321 -3.81 -0.60 -8.02
C VAL A 321 -3.64 -1.72 -6.99
N ILE A 322 -2.48 -2.38 -6.98
CA ILE A 322 -2.13 -3.41 -5.98
C ILE A 322 -2.29 -2.82 -4.57
N TYR A 323 -1.67 -1.67 -4.28
CA TYR A 323 -1.71 -1.08 -2.94
C TYR A 323 -3.12 -0.63 -2.53
N ALA A 324 -3.87 -0.03 -3.45
CA ALA A 324 -5.22 0.44 -3.23
C ALA A 324 -6.21 -0.69 -2.97
N PHE A 325 -6.11 -1.83 -3.66
CA PHE A 325 -7.04 -2.95 -3.46
C PHE A 325 -6.66 -3.87 -2.31
N MET A 326 -5.37 -3.92 -1.95
CA MET A 326 -4.87 -5.00 -1.09
C MET A 326 -4.49 -4.51 0.31
N GLY A 327 -4.18 -3.22 0.51
CA GLY A 327 -3.90 -2.62 1.83
C GLY A 327 -5.16 -2.10 2.55
N ALA A 328 -5.47 -2.61 3.75
CA ALA A 328 -6.65 -2.14 4.51
C ALA A 328 -6.56 -0.65 4.89
N ASN A 329 -5.36 -0.17 5.26
CA ASN A 329 -5.11 1.22 5.61
C ASN A 329 -5.11 2.14 4.38
N PHE A 330 -4.55 1.67 3.26
CA PHE A 330 -4.65 2.37 1.98
C PHE A 330 -6.10 2.47 1.52
N ARG A 331 -6.91 1.41 1.59
CA ARG A 331 -8.36 1.48 1.29
C ARG A 331 -9.10 2.51 2.15
N LYS A 332 -8.84 2.56 3.45
CA LYS A 332 -9.47 3.54 4.34
C LYS A 332 -9.08 4.97 3.95
N ALA A 333 -7.79 5.22 3.68
CA ALA A 333 -7.31 6.53 3.26
C ALA A 333 -7.77 6.92 1.84
N PHE A 334 -7.82 5.99 0.89
CA PHE A 334 -8.36 6.23 -0.45
C PHE A 334 -9.86 6.57 -0.39
N ARG A 335 -10.63 5.89 0.46
CA ARG A 335 -12.05 6.18 0.67
C ARG A 335 -12.31 7.54 1.31
N SER A 336 -11.40 8.03 2.16
CA SER A 336 -11.53 9.38 2.72
C SER A 336 -11.19 10.48 1.72
N VAL A 337 -10.37 10.19 0.70
CA VAL A 337 -10.06 11.12 -0.40
C VAL A 337 -11.15 11.11 -1.48
N PHE A 338 -11.76 9.96 -1.78
CA PHE A 338 -12.84 9.83 -2.77
C PHE A 338 -14.17 9.35 -2.14
N PRO A 339 -14.83 10.17 -1.29
CA PRO A 339 -16.05 9.77 -0.60
C PRO A 339 -17.23 9.51 -1.55
N LEU A 340 -17.24 10.14 -2.74
CA LEU A 340 -18.31 10.03 -3.72
C LEU A 340 -18.31 8.70 -4.50
N ILE A 341 -17.14 8.08 -4.70
CA ILE A 341 -16.98 6.83 -5.48
C ILE A 341 -17.33 5.60 -4.63
N PHE A 342 -17.22 5.69 -3.30
CA PHE A 342 -17.35 4.55 -2.39
C PHE A 342 -18.57 4.61 -1.44
N LYS A 343 -19.57 5.47 -1.71
CA LYS A 343 -20.83 5.44 -0.95
C LYS A 343 -21.51 4.08 -1.12
N ARG A 344 -21.47 3.25 -0.07
CA ARG A 344 -22.44 2.15 0.08
C ARG A 344 -23.80 2.76 0.42
N LYS A 345 -24.85 2.29 -0.25
CA LYS A 345 -26.25 2.57 0.12
C LYS A 345 -26.43 2.23 1.60
N PRO A 346 -27.01 3.12 2.44
CA PRO A 346 -27.38 2.75 3.79
C PRO A 346 -28.47 1.67 3.69
N HIS A 347 -28.26 0.54 4.37
CA HIS A 347 -29.37 -0.38 4.62
C HIS A 347 -30.38 0.33 5.53
N ALA A 348 -31.62 0.36 5.07
CA ALA A 348 -32.76 0.83 5.86
C ALA A 348 -32.99 -0.11 7.05
N GLY A 349 -33.21 0.47 8.23
CA GLY A 349 -33.76 -0.23 9.39
C GLY A 349 -33.02 0.03 10.70
N ILE A 350 -33.43 1.07 11.42
CA ILE A 350 -33.84 1.10 12.85
C ILE A 350 -33.79 2.57 13.27
N HIS A 351 -34.96 3.11 13.62
CA HIS A 351 -35.13 4.45 14.14
C HIS A 351 -34.40 4.59 15.49
N THR A 352 -33.41 5.48 15.55
CA THR A 352 -32.93 6.08 16.80
C THR A 352 -32.93 7.60 16.65
N MET A 353 -33.39 8.27 17.71
CA MET A 353 -33.63 9.72 17.82
C MET A 353 -32.37 10.57 17.55
N PRO A 354 -32.51 11.84 17.10
CA PRO A 354 -31.39 12.66 16.67
C PRO A 354 -30.64 13.25 17.87
N GLY A 355 -29.63 12.52 18.37
CA GLY A 355 -28.59 13.06 19.25
C GLY A 355 -27.44 13.65 18.45
N ARG A 356 -27.07 14.91 18.74
CA ARG A 356 -25.96 15.67 18.13
C ARG A 356 -24.69 14.81 17.94
N ALA A 357 -24.47 14.35 16.72
CA ALA A 357 -23.24 13.68 16.32
C ALA A 357 -22.10 14.71 16.16
N GLY A 358 -21.34 14.94 17.24
CA GLY A 358 -20.15 15.79 17.26
C GLY A 358 -18.85 14.99 17.07
N GLY A 359 -18.66 14.39 15.90
CA GLY A 359 -17.36 13.84 15.52
C GLY A 359 -16.36 14.98 15.29
N LEU A 360 -15.32 15.06 16.13
CA LEU A 360 -14.16 16.00 16.19
C LEU A 360 -14.03 16.78 17.53
N GLY A 361 -14.97 16.66 18.47
CA GLY A 361 -14.89 17.30 19.80
C GLY A 361 -13.99 16.58 20.81
N GLY A 362 -13.32 17.33 21.70
CA GLY A 362 -12.43 16.80 22.75
C GLY A 362 -13.10 15.88 23.78
N PHE A 363 -14.44 15.90 23.85
CA PHE A 363 -15.28 15.18 24.81
C PHE A 363 -16.51 14.53 24.13
N ALA A 364 -17.21 13.65 24.84
CA ALA A 364 -18.46 13.04 24.41
C ALA A 364 -19.41 12.86 25.61
N GLN A 365 -20.70 13.13 25.42
CA GLN A 365 -21.75 12.82 26.39
C GLN A 365 -22.12 11.33 26.28
N ILE A 366 -22.17 10.62 27.41
CA ILE A 366 -22.47 9.17 27.46
C ILE A 366 -23.87 8.93 28.03
N THR A 367 -24.23 9.68 29.07
CA THR A 367 -25.59 9.74 29.64
C THR A 367 -25.95 11.20 29.90
N ASP A 368 -27.18 11.45 30.35
CA ASP A 368 -27.63 12.82 30.66
C ASP A 368 -26.68 13.54 31.64
N CYS A 369 -26.14 12.80 32.63
CA CYS A 369 -25.26 13.32 33.67
C CYS A 369 -23.74 13.11 33.43
N LEU A 370 -23.31 12.29 32.46
CA LEU A 370 -21.91 11.82 32.36
C LEU A 370 -21.27 12.15 31.01
N TYR A 371 -20.10 12.78 31.08
CA TYR A 371 -19.25 13.13 29.96
C TYR A 371 -17.88 12.47 30.07
N ILE A 372 -17.30 12.06 28.95
CA ILE A 372 -15.91 11.56 28.86
C ILE A 372 -15.07 12.51 28.01
N GLY A 373 -13.90 12.92 28.51
CA GLY A 373 -13.06 13.93 27.86
C GLY A 373 -11.55 13.68 27.91
N ASN A 374 -10.80 14.64 27.37
CA ASN A 374 -9.34 14.72 27.47
C ASN A 374 -8.91 15.85 28.42
N SER A 375 -7.63 15.89 28.80
CA SER A 375 -7.13 16.92 29.73
C SER A 375 -7.35 18.35 29.24
N LYS A 376 -7.32 18.58 27.92
CA LYS A 376 -7.59 19.92 27.35
C LYS A 376 -9.02 20.39 27.64
N THR A 377 -9.99 19.47 27.55
CA THR A 377 -11.40 19.77 27.87
C THR A 377 -11.56 20.04 29.36
N ALA A 378 -10.87 19.28 30.21
CA ALA A 378 -10.91 19.47 31.66
C ALA A 378 -10.24 20.76 32.13
N SER A 379 -9.35 21.36 31.33
CA SER A 379 -8.74 22.66 31.60
C SER A 379 -9.49 23.85 31.00
N ASP A 380 -10.50 23.64 30.17
CA ASP A 380 -11.21 24.71 29.46
C ASP A 380 -12.47 25.14 30.22
N SER A 381 -12.38 26.21 30.99
CA SER A 381 -13.50 26.75 31.78
C SER A 381 -14.72 27.11 30.93
N SER A 382 -14.55 27.53 29.68
CA SER A 382 -15.67 27.92 28.82
C SER A 382 -16.50 26.71 28.42
N VAL A 383 -15.84 25.60 28.09
CA VAL A 383 -16.49 24.33 27.77
C VAL A 383 -17.17 23.76 29.00
N LEU A 384 -16.49 23.76 30.16
CA LEU A 384 -17.05 23.26 31.42
C LEU A 384 -18.33 24.00 31.83
N GLN A 385 -18.36 25.32 31.69
CA GLN A 385 -19.56 26.13 31.94
C GLN A 385 -20.66 25.83 30.93
N SER A 386 -20.33 25.72 29.63
CA SER A 386 -21.34 25.42 28.59
C SER A 386 -22.02 24.06 28.76
N LEU A 387 -21.34 23.11 29.40
CA LEU A 387 -21.83 21.77 29.70
C LEU A 387 -22.42 21.66 31.11
N ASN A 388 -22.44 22.76 31.88
CA ASN A 388 -22.86 22.80 33.28
C ASN A 388 -22.19 21.70 34.13
N ILE A 389 -20.88 21.50 33.97
CA ILE A 389 -20.11 20.52 34.74
C ILE A 389 -20.01 20.98 36.20
N THR A 390 -20.47 20.13 37.11
CA THR A 390 -20.42 20.36 38.56
C THR A 390 -19.35 19.51 39.26
N CYS A 391 -18.90 18.42 38.62
CA CYS A 391 -17.84 17.56 39.15
C CYS A 391 -16.88 17.10 38.05
N ILE A 392 -15.57 17.13 38.33
CA ILE A 392 -14.52 16.59 37.46
C ILE A 392 -13.81 15.45 38.18
N ILE A 393 -13.75 14.30 37.50
CA ILE A 393 -12.98 13.15 37.96
C ILE A 393 -11.74 12.99 37.07
N ASN A 394 -10.58 13.29 37.65
CA ASN A 394 -9.28 13.26 36.99
C ASN A 394 -8.58 11.93 37.25
N VAL A 395 -8.44 11.11 36.20
CA VAL A 395 -7.86 9.77 36.25
C VAL A 395 -6.42 9.79 35.72
N THR A 396 -5.60 10.69 36.27
CA THR A 396 -4.18 10.82 35.91
C THR A 396 -3.30 10.87 37.15
N GLN A 397 -2.12 10.28 37.04
CA GLN A 397 -1.11 10.27 38.11
C GLN A 397 -0.42 11.64 38.24
N ASP A 398 -0.07 12.28 37.13
CA ASP A 398 0.85 13.42 37.13
C ASP A 398 0.19 14.78 36.81
N ALA A 399 -1.08 14.82 36.37
CA ALA A 399 -1.74 16.08 36.05
C ALA A 399 -2.50 16.61 37.26
N SER A 400 -2.19 17.85 37.65
CA SER A 400 -2.90 18.57 38.71
C SER A 400 -4.27 19.06 38.24
N ASN A 401 -5.20 19.19 39.19
CA ASN A 401 -6.51 19.79 38.95
C ASN A 401 -6.37 21.30 38.76
N THR A 402 -7.18 21.86 37.86
CA THR A 402 -7.23 23.31 37.56
C THR A 402 -7.90 24.15 38.65
N ASN A 403 -8.50 23.53 39.68
CA ASN A 403 -9.09 24.16 40.87
C ASN A 403 -10.06 25.32 40.57
N ILE A 404 -11.09 25.06 39.75
CA ILE A 404 -12.15 26.03 39.49
C ILE A 404 -13.11 26.08 40.71
N PRO A 405 -13.39 27.26 41.32
CA PRO A 405 -14.10 27.37 42.61
C PRO A 405 -15.53 26.79 42.68
N SER A 406 -16.16 26.50 41.54
CA SER A 406 -17.55 26.01 41.43
C SER A 406 -17.66 24.54 41.01
N ILE A 407 -16.54 23.83 40.90
CA ILE A 407 -16.49 22.45 40.43
C ILE A 407 -15.85 21.60 41.52
N ASP A 408 -16.52 20.51 41.89
CA ASP A 408 -15.95 19.51 42.79
C ASP A 408 -14.95 18.63 42.04
N TYR A 409 -13.80 18.33 42.64
CA TYR A 409 -12.74 17.56 42.00
C TYR A 409 -12.44 16.27 42.76
N MET A 410 -12.42 15.16 42.03
CA MET A 410 -11.93 13.87 42.54
C MET A 410 -10.74 13.42 41.70
N GLN A 411 -9.61 13.15 42.33
CA GLN A 411 -8.43 12.61 41.64
C GLN A 411 -8.27 11.11 41.92
N VAL A 412 -8.01 10.35 40.85
CA VAL A 412 -7.66 8.94 40.86
C VAL A 412 -6.24 8.81 40.28
N PRO A 413 -5.20 8.85 41.11
CA PRO A 413 -3.81 8.95 40.68
C PRO A 413 -3.28 7.59 40.21
N ILE A 414 -3.55 7.25 38.95
CA ILE A 414 -3.20 5.94 38.38
C ILE A 414 -2.59 6.06 36.97
N SER A 415 -1.56 5.26 36.71
CA SER A 415 -0.93 5.13 35.40
C SER A 415 -1.79 4.30 34.45
N ASP A 416 -1.55 4.43 33.14
CA ASP A 416 -2.27 3.69 32.10
C ASP A 416 -1.57 2.36 31.78
N ASP A 417 -1.19 1.62 32.82
CA ASP A 417 -0.48 0.36 32.72
C ASP A 417 -1.42 -0.84 32.98
N PRO A 418 -1.29 -1.97 32.24
CA PRO A 418 -2.11 -3.17 32.49
C PRO A 418 -2.05 -3.73 33.91
N GLU A 419 -0.96 -3.50 34.64
CA GLU A 419 -0.78 -3.99 36.02
C GLU A 419 -1.31 -3.01 37.08
N SER A 420 -1.73 -1.82 36.67
CA SER A 420 -2.35 -0.85 37.58
C SER A 420 -3.74 -1.31 38.04
N ARG A 421 -3.97 -1.22 39.36
CA ARG A 421 -5.22 -1.67 40.00
C ARG A 421 -6.31 -0.59 39.95
N LEU A 422 -6.94 -0.41 38.80
CA LEU A 422 -8.04 0.54 38.62
C LEU A 422 -9.34 0.03 39.27
N CYS A 423 -9.48 -1.29 39.44
CA CYS A 423 -10.60 -1.95 40.10
C CYS A 423 -10.84 -1.48 41.54
N ASP A 424 -9.78 -1.08 42.26
CA ASP A 424 -9.87 -0.56 43.61
C ASP A 424 -10.69 0.74 43.70
N TYR A 425 -10.87 1.44 42.55
CA TYR A 425 -11.63 2.70 42.45
C TYR A 425 -13.00 2.55 41.79
N PHE A 426 -13.38 1.37 41.30
CA PHE A 426 -14.63 1.18 40.55
C PHE A 426 -15.86 1.58 41.35
N ASP A 427 -15.97 1.08 42.58
CA ASP A 427 -17.12 1.37 43.44
C ASP A 427 -17.15 2.85 43.84
N MET A 428 -16.01 3.38 44.30
CA MET A 428 -15.89 4.77 44.75
C MET A 428 -16.24 5.78 43.64
N VAL A 429 -15.74 5.58 42.43
CA VAL A 429 -16.00 6.48 41.30
C VAL A 429 -17.42 6.31 40.79
N ALA A 430 -17.92 5.07 40.67
CA ALA A 430 -19.29 4.82 40.24
C ALA A 430 -20.30 5.45 41.19
N ASP A 431 -20.09 5.34 42.51
CA ASP A 431 -20.95 5.92 43.53
C ASP A 431 -20.87 7.44 43.54
N LYS A 432 -19.68 8.02 43.31
CA LYS A 432 -19.55 9.48 43.14
C LYS A 432 -20.31 9.99 41.92
N ILE A 433 -20.22 9.31 40.78
CA ILE A 433 -20.97 9.69 39.57
C ILE A 433 -22.47 9.60 39.84
N GLN A 434 -22.93 8.55 40.53
CA GLN A 434 -24.34 8.40 40.85
C GLN A 434 -24.83 9.50 41.79
N HIS A 435 -24.07 9.82 42.84
CA HIS A 435 -24.41 10.89 43.77
C HIS A 435 -24.56 12.25 43.07
N VAL A 436 -23.62 12.61 42.18
CA VAL A 436 -23.72 13.85 41.40
C VAL A 436 -24.93 13.82 40.46
N SER A 437 -25.27 12.65 39.89
CA SER A 437 -26.48 12.49 39.08
C SER A 437 -27.75 12.70 39.89
N ASP A 438 -27.81 12.24 41.14
CA ASP A 438 -28.97 12.39 42.02
C ASP A 438 -29.18 13.85 42.42
N GLU A 439 -28.09 14.61 42.52
CA GLU A 439 -28.10 16.07 42.72
C GLU A 439 -28.34 16.87 41.42
N HIS A 440 -28.68 16.19 40.31
CA HIS A 440 -28.91 16.80 38.99
C HIS A 440 -27.68 17.56 38.44
N GLY A 441 -26.48 17.16 38.87
CA GLY A 441 -25.22 17.67 38.37
C GLY A 441 -24.68 16.92 37.15
N HIS A 442 -23.64 17.48 36.53
CA HIS A 442 -22.93 16.83 35.42
C HIS A 442 -21.49 16.52 35.80
N VAL A 443 -21.06 15.31 35.45
CA VAL A 443 -19.71 14.80 35.70
C VAL A 443 -18.91 14.78 34.41
N LEU A 444 -17.70 15.33 34.45
CA LEU A 444 -16.68 15.11 33.42
C LEU A 444 -15.61 14.15 33.94
N LEU A 445 -15.55 12.96 33.33
CA LEU A 445 -14.53 11.95 33.60
C LEU A 445 -13.44 12.03 32.53
N HIS A 446 -12.20 12.34 32.92
CA HIS A 446 -11.10 12.46 31.97
C HIS A 446 -9.83 11.74 32.42
N CYS A 447 -9.03 11.37 31.43
CA CYS A 447 -7.62 11.06 31.62
C CYS A 447 -6.84 11.97 30.65
N ASN A 448 -5.68 11.53 30.14
CA ASN A 448 -4.95 12.33 29.15
C ASN A 448 -5.76 12.53 27.85
N ALA A 449 -6.27 11.44 27.26
CA ALA A 449 -6.95 11.45 25.96
C ALA A 449 -8.43 11.02 26.00
N GLY A 450 -8.91 10.47 27.12
CA GLY A 450 -10.25 9.90 27.21
C GLY A 450 -10.40 8.59 26.43
N VAL A 451 -9.39 7.72 26.46
CA VAL A 451 -9.30 6.48 25.66
C VAL A 451 -9.35 5.22 26.53
N SER A 452 -8.50 5.14 27.56
CA SER A 452 -8.31 3.93 28.37
C SER A 452 -8.83 4.13 29.81
N ARG A 453 -8.02 4.64 30.74
CA ARG A 453 -8.38 4.83 32.18
C ARG A 453 -9.78 5.40 32.45
N SER A 454 -10.09 6.59 31.94
CA SER A 454 -11.41 7.22 32.16
C SER A 454 -12.55 6.47 31.48
N ALA A 455 -12.29 5.80 30.36
CA ALA A 455 -13.29 4.94 29.72
C ALA A 455 -13.56 3.69 30.54
N THR A 456 -12.54 3.10 31.18
CA THR A 456 -12.71 1.95 32.08
C THR A 456 -13.60 2.31 33.28
N LEU A 457 -13.37 3.47 33.92
CA LEU A 457 -14.22 3.91 35.03
C LEU A 457 -15.65 4.25 34.58
N CYS A 458 -15.79 4.80 33.37
CA CYS A 458 -17.11 5.01 32.75
C CYS A 458 -17.86 3.68 32.54
N LEU A 459 -17.17 2.62 32.09
CA LEU A 459 -17.73 1.28 31.95
C LEU A 459 -18.16 0.72 33.31
N GLY A 460 -17.32 0.86 34.34
CA GLY A 460 -17.64 0.42 35.71
C GLY A 460 -18.92 1.06 36.25
N TYR A 461 -19.10 2.37 36.05
CA TYR A 461 -20.33 3.08 36.42
C TYR A 461 -21.57 2.53 35.71
N LEU A 462 -21.50 2.31 34.39
CA LEU A 462 -22.62 1.80 33.61
C LEU A 462 -23.01 0.36 34.02
N ILE A 463 -22.02 -0.48 34.36
CA ILE A 463 -22.27 -1.83 34.86
C ILE A 463 -22.97 -1.76 36.22
N LYS A 464 -22.44 -0.98 37.17
CA LYS A 464 -22.95 -0.90 38.55
C LYS A 464 -24.33 -0.25 38.64
N HIS A 465 -24.47 0.98 38.15
CA HIS A 465 -25.65 1.82 38.42
C HIS A 465 -26.66 1.83 37.28
N ARG A 466 -26.24 1.56 36.05
CA ARG A 466 -27.15 1.42 34.90
C ARG A 466 -27.52 -0.02 34.58
N ARG A 467 -26.96 -1.00 35.32
CA ARG A 467 -27.20 -2.45 35.17
C ARG A 467 -27.01 -2.96 33.75
N LEU A 468 -26.15 -2.29 32.97
CA LEU A 468 -25.78 -2.75 31.64
C LEU A 468 -24.78 -3.90 31.74
N THR A 469 -24.84 -4.85 30.81
CA THR A 469 -23.73 -5.79 30.64
C THR A 469 -22.49 -5.04 30.15
N LEU A 470 -21.30 -5.60 30.39
CA LEU A 470 -20.04 -5.01 29.94
C LEU A 470 -20.03 -4.82 28.41
N ALA A 471 -20.60 -5.76 27.66
CA ALA A 471 -20.77 -5.65 26.21
C ALA A 471 -21.69 -4.50 25.77
N GLU A 472 -22.83 -4.32 26.44
CA GLU A 472 -23.77 -3.22 26.17
C GLU A 472 -23.17 -1.86 26.55
N ALA A 473 -22.56 -1.77 27.73
CA ALA A 473 -21.89 -0.57 28.20
C ALA A 473 -20.77 -0.13 27.24
N HIS A 474 -19.97 -1.09 26.75
CA HIS A 474 -18.94 -0.80 25.75
C HIS A 474 -19.52 -0.32 24.43
N THR A 475 -20.58 -0.98 23.94
CA THR A 475 -21.27 -0.58 22.70
C THR A 475 -21.82 0.84 22.80
N LEU A 476 -22.40 1.21 23.95
CA LEU A 476 -22.92 2.55 24.22
C LEU A 476 -21.81 3.61 24.22
N ILE A 477 -20.71 3.37 24.94
CA ILE A 477 -19.61 4.34 24.98
C ILE A 477 -18.97 4.47 23.58
N LYS A 478 -18.81 3.37 22.86
CA LYS A 478 -18.17 3.36 21.53
C LYS A 478 -18.99 4.11 20.47
N SER A 479 -20.32 4.11 20.58
CA SER A 479 -21.19 4.88 19.66
C SER A 479 -21.06 6.40 19.87
N HIS A 480 -20.77 6.84 21.08
CA HIS A 480 -20.58 8.26 21.42
C HIS A 480 -19.11 8.71 21.29
N ARG A 481 -18.14 7.81 21.59
CA ARG A 481 -16.70 8.07 21.51
C ARG A 481 -15.94 6.89 20.87
N PRO A 482 -15.81 6.86 19.54
CA PRO A 482 -15.22 5.74 18.81
C PRO A 482 -13.74 5.44 19.15
N ILE A 483 -13.01 6.40 19.72
CA ILE A 483 -11.60 6.23 20.09
C ILE A 483 -11.39 5.43 21.38
N VAL A 484 -12.44 5.14 22.15
CA VAL A 484 -12.35 4.40 23.42
C VAL A 484 -11.73 3.03 23.21
N ARG A 485 -10.70 2.73 23.98
CA ARG A 485 -9.93 1.48 23.92
C ARG A 485 -9.17 1.26 25.24
N PRO A 486 -9.81 0.69 26.28
CA PRO A 486 -9.10 0.27 27.49
C PRO A 486 -7.99 -0.74 27.18
N ASN A 487 -6.92 -0.70 27.97
CA ASN A 487 -5.84 -1.67 27.91
C ASN A 487 -6.29 -3.07 28.38
N SER A 488 -5.47 -4.09 28.12
CA SER A 488 -5.81 -5.49 28.39
C SER A 488 -5.97 -5.82 29.88
N GLY A 489 -5.23 -5.15 30.76
CA GLY A 489 -5.35 -5.31 32.22
C GLY A 489 -6.66 -4.76 32.76
N PHE A 490 -7.06 -3.58 32.27
CA PHE A 490 -8.34 -2.97 32.62
C PHE A 490 -9.54 -3.77 32.11
N TRP A 491 -9.42 -4.42 30.95
CA TRP A 491 -10.45 -5.37 30.50
C TRP A 491 -10.60 -6.56 31.43
N ARG A 492 -9.50 -7.17 31.89
CA ARG A 492 -9.56 -8.25 32.88
C ARG A 492 -10.29 -7.82 34.15
N GLN A 493 -9.94 -6.64 34.68
CA GLN A 493 -10.57 -6.07 35.86
C GLN A 493 -12.07 -5.79 35.67
N LEU A 494 -12.49 -5.31 34.49
CA LEU A 494 -13.91 -5.09 34.18
C LEU A 494 -14.71 -6.40 34.05
N ILE A 495 -14.11 -7.43 33.46
CA ILE A 495 -14.73 -8.76 33.33
C ILE A 495 -14.96 -9.37 34.72
N GLU A 496 -13.97 -9.29 35.60
CA GLU A 496 -14.11 -9.71 37.00
C GLU A 496 -15.16 -8.88 37.76
N TYR A 497 -15.25 -7.58 37.48
CA TYR A 497 -16.24 -6.70 38.10
C TYR A 497 -17.66 -7.01 37.64
N GLU A 498 -17.88 -7.28 36.35
CA GLU A 498 -19.17 -7.75 35.83
C GLU A 498 -19.57 -9.07 36.49
N HIS A 499 -18.64 -10.02 36.60
CA HIS A 499 -18.88 -11.28 37.31
C HIS A 499 -19.32 -11.04 38.76
N LYS A 500 -18.60 -10.17 39.48
CA LYS A 500 -18.87 -9.86 40.89
C LYS A 500 -20.28 -9.28 41.09
N LEU A 501 -20.74 -8.42 40.18
CA LEU A 501 -22.03 -7.75 40.30
C LEU A 501 -23.21 -8.55 39.72
N HIS A 502 -23.00 -9.22 38.58
CA HIS A 502 -24.07 -9.85 37.81
C HIS A 502 -24.00 -11.38 37.77
N GLY A 503 -22.94 -12.00 38.29
CA GLY A 503 -22.74 -13.45 38.29
C GLY A 503 -22.47 -14.08 36.92
N LYS A 504 -22.21 -13.28 35.89
CA LYS A 504 -21.95 -13.72 34.52
C LYS A 504 -21.00 -12.77 33.79
N ASN A 505 -20.31 -13.28 32.76
CA ASN A 505 -19.41 -12.49 31.92
C ASN A 505 -19.96 -12.44 30.50
N THR A 506 -20.08 -11.24 29.94
CA THR A 506 -20.48 -11.03 28.54
C THR A 506 -19.32 -10.82 27.59
N VAL A 507 -18.12 -10.60 28.15
CA VAL A 507 -16.88 -10.36 27.43
C VAL A 507 -15.84 -11.33 27.96
N SER A 508 -15.07 -11.93 27.04
CA SER A 508 -13.95 -12.80 27.36
C SER A 508 -12.65 -12.25 26.78
N MET A 509 -11.54 -12.48 27.49
CA MET A 509 -10.21 -12.18 26.94
C MET A 509 -9.82 -13.30 25.97
N MET A 510 -9.40 -12.90 24.78
CA MET A 510 -8.88 -13.79 23.75
C MET A 510 -7.45 -13.40 23.38
N ASN A 511 -6.65 -14.40 23.04
CA ASN A 511 -5.35 -14.16 22.43
C ASN A 511 -5.56 -13.72 20.98
N SER A 512 -4.97 -12.57 20.63
CA SER A 512 -4.96 -12.07 19.26
C SER A 512 -3.54 -11.78 18.80
N ALA A 513 -3.39 -11.51 17.51
CA ALA A 513 -2.11 -11.16 16.93
C ALA A 513 -1.52 -9.86 17.51
N VAL A 514 -2.31 -8.99 18.16
CA VAL A 514 -1.82 -7.76 18.83
C VAL A 514 -1.70 -7.90 20.35
N GLY A 515 -1.70 -9.14 20.86
CA GLY A 515 -1.70 -9.45 22.29
C GLY A 515 -3.08 -9.85 22.82
N LEU A 516 -3.21 -9.90 24.15
CA LEU A 516 -4.45 -10.25 24.84
C LEU A 516 -5.47 -9.11 24.68
N ILE A 517 -6.62 -9.39 24.06
CA ILE A 517 -7.70 -8.42 23.79
C ILE A 517 -9.06 -8.99 24.22
N PRO A 518 -10.08 -8.16 24.49
CA PRO A 518 -11.45 -8.65 24.61
C PRO A 518 -11.98 -9.17 23.26
N ASP A 519 -12.85 -10.17 23.31
CA ASP A 519 -13.58 -10.73 22.15
C ASP A 519 -14.40 -9.69 21.38
N LEU A 520 -14.88 -8.62 22.03
CA LEU A 520 -15.52 -7.47 21.39
C LEU A 520 -14.64 -6.81 20.31
N TYR A 521 -13.31 -6.87 20.46
CA TYR A 521 -12.37 -6.29 19.52
C TYR A 521 -11.99 -7.22 18.37
N GLU A 522 -12.47 -8.47 18.37
CA GLU A 522 -12.13 -9.45 17.33
C GLU A 522 -12.38 -8.88 15.93
N ARG A 523 -13.53 -8.23 15.68
CA ARG A 523 -13.85 -7.66 14.37
C ARG A 523 -12.96 -6.48 13.96
N GLU A 524 -12.46 -5.71 14.92
CA GLU A 524 -11.61 -4.53 14.68
C GLU A 524 -10.13 -4.91 14.54
N THR A 525 -9.70 -5.96 15.23
CA THR A 525 -8.34 -6.51 15.16
C THR A 525 -8.17 -7.55 14.06
N ARG A 526 -9.26 -8.02 13.43
CA ARG A 526 -9.26 -8.81 12.19
C ARG A 526 -8.44 -8.11 11.09
N GLY A 527 -7.20 -8.55 10.93
CA GLY A 527 -6.27 -8.04 9.92
C GLY A 527 -5.29 -6.96 10.40
N LEU A 528 -5.22 -6.70 11.71
CA LEU A 528 -4.09 -5.98 12.33
C LEU A 528 -2.97 -6.99 12.60
N ILE A 529 -1.77 -6.66 12.16
CA ILE A 529 -0.54 -7.45 12.39
C ILE A 529 0.05 -6.96 13.73
N PRO A 530 0.62 -7.83 14.58
CA PRO A 530 1.37 -7.41 15.77
C PRO A 530 2.35 -6.29 15.40
N LEU A 531 2.37 -5.23 16.21
CA LEU A 531 3.32 -4.13 16.05
C LEU A 531 4.75 -4.60 16.28
#